data_AF-A0A953ECV3-F1
#
_entry.id   AF-A0A953ECV3-F1
#
_cell.length_a   1.000
_cell.length_b   1.000
_cell.length_c   1.000
_cell.angle_alpha   90.00
_cell.angle_beta   90.00
_cell.angle_gamma   90.00
#
_symmetry.space_group_name_H-M   'P 1'
#
loop_
_entity.id
_entity.type
_entity.pdbx_description
1 polymer ?
#
loop_
_entity_poly.entity_id
_entity_poly.type
_entity_poly.pdbx_seq_one_letter_code
_entity_poly.pdbx_strand_id
1 'polypeptide(L)' 'MVGLTLGMAAALQAARDLGAAGWAAAELLLAIRTGMAEGRAQATARPEGGG' A
#
# COMPACT_ATOMS: atom_id res chain seq x y z
N MET A 1 -0.84 -7.52 15.44
CA MET A 1 -1.25 -6.83 14.20
C MET A 1 -0.56 -7.47 13.02
N VAL A 2 -1.25 -8.34 12.28
CA VAL A 2 -0.77 -8.82 10.97
C VAL A 2 -0.80 -7.62 10.04
N GLY A 3 0.36 -6.98 9.87
CA GLY A 3 0.54 -6.01 8.82
C GLY A 3 0.27 -6.72 7.50
N LEU A 4 -0.75 -6.26 6.77
CA LEU A 4 -1.02 -6.64 5.40
C LEU A 4 0.22 -6.31 4.56
N THR A 5 1.18 -7.23 4.55
CA THR A 5 2.21 -7.28 3.52
C THR A 5 1.48 -7.75 2.28
N LEU A 6 0.93 -6.80 1.51
CA LEU A 6 0.40 -7.08 0.19
C LEU A 6 1.59 -7.60 -0.62
N GLY A 7 1.67 -8.92 -0.78
CA GLY A 7 2.76 -9.55 -1.50
C GLY A 7 2.83 -8.94 -2.90
N MET A 8 4.04 -8.62 -3.38
CA MET A 8 4.23 -7.94 -4.66
C MET A 8 3.46 -8.61 -5.81
N ALA A 9 3.34 -9.94 -5.78
CA ALA A 9 2.54 -10.70 -6.73
C ALA A 9 1.03 -10.39 -6.67
N ALA A 10 0.46 -10.25 -5.46
CA ALA A 10 -0.94 -9.88 -5.27
C ALA A 10 -1.21 -8.43 -5.67
N ALA A 11 -0.27 -7.53 -5.36
CA ALA A 11 -0.34 -6.13 -5.78
C ALA A 11 -0.29 -5.98 -7.31
N LEU A 12 0.59 -6.74 -7.97
CA LEU A 12 0.70 -6.76 -9.42
C LEU A 12 -0.54 -7.37 -10.07
N GLN A 13 -1.13 -8.40 -9.47
CA GLN A 13 -2.37 -9.00 -9.96
C GLN A 13 -3.54 -8.01 -9.87
N ALA A 14 -3.71 -7.33 -8.74
CA ALA A 14 -4.73 -6.28 -8.60
C ALA A 14 -4.55 -5.14 -9.62
N ALA A 15 -3.30 -4.75 -9.92
CA ALA A 15 -3.02 -3.75 -10.95
C ALA A 15 -3.48 -4.23 -12.34
N ARG A 16 -3.26 -5.51 -12.68
CA ARG A 16 -3.73 -6.11 -13.94
C ARG A 16 -5.25 -6.20 -14.01
N ASP A 17 -5.90 -6.56 -12.90
CA ASP A 17 -7.36 -6.64 -12.83
C ASP A 17 -8.02 -5.26 -13.06
N LEU A 18 -7.30 -4.18 -12.73
CA LEU A 18 -7.68 -2.79 -13.04
C LEU A 18 -7.30 -2.34 -14.46
N GLY A 19 -6.75 -3.23 -15.29
CA GLY A 19 -6.30 -2.92 -16.65
C GLY A 19 -4.97 -2.16 -16.72
N ALA A 20 -4.26 -1.99 -15.60
CA ALA A 20 -2.97 -1.32 -15.58
C ALA A 20 -1.86 -2.31 -16.00
N ALA A 21 -1.09 -1.93 -17.02
CA ALA A 21 0.07 -2.69 -17.51
C ALA A 21 1.27 -1.77 -17.72
N GLY A 22 2.48 -2.35 -17.72
CA GLY A 22 3.72 -1.62 -17.95
C GLY A 22 3.93 -0.47 -16.95
N TRP A 23 4.18 0.74 -17.45
CA TRP A 23 4.48 1.91 -16.63
C TRP A 23 3.31 2.33 -15.72
N ALA A 24 2.06 2.21 -16.18
CA ALA A 24 0.89 2.55 -15.36
C ALA A 24 0.77 1.65 -14.11
N ALA A 25 1.11 0.36 -14.23
CA ALA A 25 1.15 -0.54 -13.09
C ALA A 25 2.28 -0.18 -12.11
N ALA A 26 3.43 0.26 -12.62
CA ALA A 26 4.55 0.70 -11.79
C ALA A 26 4.20 1.96 -10.99
N GLU A 27 3.54 2.95 -11.60
CA GLU A 27 3.06 4.16 -10.93
C GLU A 27 1.98 3.84 -9.88
N LEU A 28 1.06 2.92 -10.18
CA LEU A 28 0.05 2.46 -9.22
C LEU A 28 0.71 1.81 -7.99
N LEU A 29 1.68 0.91 -8.23
CA LEU A 29 2.42 0.23 -7.15
C LEU A 29 3.24 1.24 -6.32
N LEU A 30 3.82 2.26 -6.96
CA LEU A 30 4.54 3.33 -6.29
C LEU A 30 3.60 4.14 -5.39
N ALA A 31 2.45 4.57 -5.90
CA ALA A 31 1.44 5.30 -5.14
C ALA A 31 0.94 4.49 -3.92
N ILE A 32 0.68 3.19 -4.10
CA ILE A 32 0.27 2.28 -3.01
C ILE A 32 1.36 2.18 -1.95
N ARG A 33 2.63 2.01 -2.35
CA ARG A 33 3.77 1.91 -1.41
C ARG A 33 3.94 3.20 -0.60
N THR A 34 3.84 4.36 -1.25
CA THR A 34 3.95 5.67 -0.61
C THR A 34 2.82 5.88 0.40
N GLY A 35 1.57 5.64 0.01
CA GLY A 35 0.41 5.75 0.91
C GLY A 35 0.50 4.81 2.11
N MET A 36 1.01 3.58 1.93
CA MET A 36 1.25 2.66 3.07
C MET A 36 2.34 3.17 4.02
N ALA A 37 3.40 3.80 3.50
CA ALA A 37 4.47 4.36 4.33
C ALA A 37 3.97 5.54 5.16
N GLU A 38 3.19 6.43 4.55
CA GLU A 38 2.56 7.57 5.22
C GLU A 38 1.55 7.12 6.27
N GLY A 39 0.68 6.15 5.94
CA GLY A 39 -0.29 5.60 6.90
C GLY A 39 0.38 4.91 8.09
N ARG A 40 1.51 4.22 7.88
CA ARG A 40 2.33 3.65 8.97
C ARG A 40 2.93 4.76 9.84
N ALA A 41 3.49 5.80 9.23
CA ALA A 41 4.04 6.94 9.97
C ALA A 41 2.97 7.64 10.81
N GLN A 42 1.76 7.81 10.28
CA GLN A 42 0.60 8.35 11.00
C GLN A 42 0.15 7.44 12.14
N ALA A 43 0.10 6.12 11.91
CA ALA A 43 -0.25 5.14 12.95
C ALA A 43 0.77 5.14 14.10
N THR A 44 2.07 5.29 13.80
CA THR A 44 3.12 5.41 14.82
C THR A 44 3.13 6.78 15.52
N ALA A 45 2.69 7.83 14.83
CA ALA A 45 2.62 9.18 15.38
C ALA A 45 1.36 9.40 16.23
N ARG A 46 0.32 8.58 16.06
CA ARG A 46 -0.85 8.58 16.93
C ARG A 46 -0.48 7.87 18.24
N PRO A 47 -0.35 8.58 19.37
CA PRO A 47 -0.19 7.91 20.65
C PRO A 47 -1.47 7.10 20.92
N GLU A 48 -1.33 5.88 21.41
CA GLU A 48 -2.44 5.14 22.00
C GLU A 48 -2.91 5.91 23.24
N GLY A 49 -3.87 6.81 23.03
CA GLY A 49 -4.37 7.73 24.06
C GLY A 49 -5.80 8.14 23.76
N GLY A 50 -6.74 7.39 24.32
CA GLY A 50 -8.17 7.67 24.29
C GLY A 50 -8.95 6.40 24.63
N GLY A 51 -9.25 6.21 25.92
CA GLY A 51 -10.10 5.13 26.44
C GLY A 51 -11.59 5.36 26.23
#